data_AF-A0A151F460-F1
#
_entry.id   AF-A0A151F460-F1
#
_cell.length_a   1.000
_cell.length_b   1.000
_cell.length_c   1.000
_cell.angle_alpha   90.00
_cell.angle_beta   90.00
_cell.angle_gamma   90.00
#
_symmetry.space_group_name_H-M   'P 1'
#
loop_
_entity.id
_entity.type
_entity.pdbx_description
1 polymer ?
#
loop_
_entity_poly.entity_id
_entity_poly.type
_entity_poly.pdbx_seq_one_letter_code
_entity_poly.pdbx_strand_id
1 'polypeptide(L)'
;MKERLISWRKEPKFKKIDKPTRLNRARALGYKAKEGFVIIRGRVGKGGRRRPLYGRKGRKPSKAGLVKFTPRKSLQWILEERVQKKYTNLEVFGSYPVGEDGRHKWFEVIMVDPNNPVIRKDKKMKWITEKQHKRRVLRGLTPSGKKVRR
;
A
#
# COMPACT_ATOMS: atom_id res chain seq x y z
N MET A 1 -15.08 16.24 3.28
CA MET A 1 -14.63 14.86 2.93
C MET A 1 -15.43 14.25 1.78
N LYS A 2 -16.77 14.39 1.76
CA LYS A 2 -17.64 13.84 0.70
C LYS A 2 -17.23 14.30 -0.71
N GLU A 3 -16.98 15.59 -0.91
CA GLU A 3 -16.51 16.16 -2.19
C GLU A 3 -15.21 15.52 -2.70
N ARG A 4 -14.24 15.31 -1.79
CA ARG A 4 -12.98 14.62 -2.12
C ARG A 4 -13.20 13.18 -2.57
N LEU A 5 -14.13 12.46 -1.94
CA LEU A 5 -14.45 11.09 -2.37
C LEU A 5 -15.08 11.06 -3.75
N ILE A 6 -15.92 12.06 -4.09
CA ILE A 6 -16.51 12.19 -5.43
C ILE A 6 -15.42 12.38 -6.48
N SER A 7 -14.44 13.25 -6.24
CA SER A 7 -13.32 13.44 -7.17
C SER A 7 -12.42 12.21 -7.26
N TRP A 8 -12.07 11.56 -6.14
CA TRP A 8 -11.20 10.37 -6.13
C TRP A 8 -11.83 9.13 -6.76
N ARG A 9 -13.15 9.09 -6.94
CA ARG A 9 -13.81 8.03 -7.72
C ARG A 9 -13.50 8.15 -9.21
N LYS A 10 -13.37 9.37 -9.71
CA LYS A 10 -13.01 9.67 -11.11
C LYS A 10 -11.51 9.50 -11.38
N GLU A 11 -10.68 9.59 -10.35
CA GLU A 11 -9.23 9.41 -10.45
C GLU A 11 -8.82 7.95 -10.77
N PRO A 12 -7.62 7.75 -11.38
CA PRO A 12 -7.06 6.41 -11.57
C PRO A 12 -6.78 5.74 -10.23
N LYS A 13 -6.69 4.40 -10.26
CA LYS A 13 -6.52 3.58 -9.04
C LYS A 13 -5.28 3.96 -8.21
N PHE A 14 -4.21 4.40 -8.86
CA PHE A 14 -3.00 4.92 -8.24
C PHE A 14 -2.67 6.27 -8.87
N LYS A 15 -2.71 7.32 -8.07
CA LYS A 15 -2.40 8.69 -8.48
C LYS A 15 -1.25 9.24 -7.62
N LYS A 16 -0.22 9.77 -8.26
CA LYS A 16 0.82 10.55 -7.56
C LYS A 16 0.21 11.86 -7.08
N ILE A 17 0.49 12.25 -5.84
CA ILE A 17 0.04 13.50 -5.25
C ILE A 17 1.23 14.29 -4.76
N ASP A 18 1.15 15.62 -4.84
CA ASP A 18 2.28 16.49 -4.51
C ASP A 18 2.46 16.65 -3.00
N LYS A 19 1.34 16.81 -2.29
CA LYS A 19 1.32 16.98 -0.83
C LYS A 19 0.45 15.91 -0.17
N PRO A 20 0.85 15.40 1.01
CA PRO A 20 0.02 14.46 1.77
C PRO A 20 -1.29 15.12 2.19
N THR A 21 -2.41 14.40 2.08
CA THR A 21 -3.71 14.91 2.55
C THR A 21 -3.73 15.06 4.06
N ARG A 22 -2.99 14.21 4.78
CA ARG A 22 -2.86 14.23 6.24
C ARG A 22 -1.39 14.33 6.64
N LEU A 23 -0.89 15.55 6.75
CA LEU A 23 0.52 15.80 7.08
C LEU A 23 0.93 15.18 8.42
N ASN A 24 0.08 15.28 9.46
CA ASN A 24 0.38 14.75 10.79
C ASN A 24 0.66 13.24 10.76
N ARG A 25 -0.20 12.48 10.05
CA ARG A 25 -0.03 11.02 9.90
C ARG A 25 1.16 10.66 9.02
N ALA A 26 1.39 11.43 7.96
CA ALA A 26 2.55 11.23 7.11
C ALA A 26 3.86 11.42 7.91
N ARG A 27 3.97 12.50 8.70
CA ARG A 27 5.15 12.79 9.54
C ARG A 27 5.34 11.74 10.64
N ALA A 28 4.27 11.30 11.28
CA ALA A 28 4.32 10.23 12.28
C ALA A 28 4.89 8.92 11.71
N LEU A 29 4.66 8.65 10.42
CA LEU A 29 5.25 7.51 9.73
C LEU A 29 6.67 7.77 9.23
N GLY A 30 7.19 9.00 9.27
CA GLY A 30 8.55 9.31 8.83
C GLY A 30 8.66 10.07 7.50
N TYR A 31 7.56 10.59 6.95
CA TYR A 31 7.60 11.52 5.81
C TYR A 31 8.33 12.80 6.18
N LYS A 32 9.24 13.24 5.30
CA LYS A 32 9.85 14.57 5.33
C LYS A 32 9.59 15.25 3.97
N ALA A 33 9.38 16.56 3.99
CA ALA A 33 9.27 17.37 2.79
C ALA A 33 10.66 17.63 2.21
N LYS A 34 11.22 16.63 1.51
CA LYS A 34 12.49 16.73 0.80
C LYS A 34 12.44 15.87 -0.46
N GLU A 35 13.37 16.09 -1.37
CA GLU A 35 13.47 15.32 -2.60
C GLU A 35 13.67 13.82 -2.33
N GLY A 36 13.14 13.01 -3.24
CA GLY A 36 13.13 11.55 -3.13
C GLY A 36 11.93 10.98 -2.35
N PHE A 37 11.16 11.78 -1.62
CA PHE A 37 9.87 11.32 -1.09
C PHE A 37 8.76 11.49 -2.14
N VAL A 38 8.02 10.42 -2.39
CA VAL A 38 6.89 10.41 -3.32
C VAL A 38 5.67 9.88 -2.59
N ILE A 39 4.52 10.55 -2.76
CA ILE A 39 3.27 10.12 -2.15
C ILE A 39 2.32 9.66 -3.24
N ILE A 40 1.76 8.47 -3.03
CA ILE A 40 0.85 7.84 -3.98
C ILE A 40 -0.46 7.56 -3.27
N ARG A 41 -1.53 8.19 -3.74
CA ARG A 41 -2.87 7.85 -3.32
C ARG A 41 -3.32 6.62 -4.09
N GLY A 42 -3.72 5.58 -3.38
CA GLY A 42 -4.21 4.35 -3.95
C GLY A 42 -5.55 3.93 -3.36
N ARG A 43 -6.40 3.32 -4.19
CA ARG A 43 -7.68 2.71 -3.74
C ARG A 43 -7.68 1.19 -3.83
N VAL A 44 -8.31 0.55 -2.85
CA VAL A 44 -8.54 -0.91 -2.80
C VAL A 44 -10.02 -1.19 -2.55
N GLY A 45 -10.56 -2.20 -3.23
CA GLY A 45 -11.93 -2.66 -3.02
C GLY A 45 -12.10 -3.21 -1.60
N LYS A 46 -13.27 -2.96 -1.03
CA LYS A 46 -13.68 -3.47 0.27
C LYS A 46 -14.16 -4.91 0.20
N GLY A 47 -14.28 -5.52 1.38
CA GLY A 47 -14.88 -6.82 1.58
C GLY A 47 -13.86 -7.95 1.62
N GLY A 48 -14.40 -9.17 1.59
CA GLY A 48 -13.63 -10.40 1.57
C GLY A 48 -13.05 -10.72 0.19
N ARG A 49 -12.57 -11.95 0.05
CA ARG A 49 -12.05 -12.52 -1.18
C ARG A 49 -12.91 -13.71 -1.57
N ARG A 50 -13.23 -13.81 -2.86
CA ARG A 50 -13.77 -15.04 -3.46
C ARG A 50 -12.62 -15.92 -3.93
N ARG A 51 -12.67 -17.22 -3.64
CA ARG A 51 -11.69 -18.19 -4.17
C ARG A 51 -11.97 -18.42 -5.67
N PRO A 52 -10.94 -18.67 -6.49
CA PRO A 52 -11.15 -19.08 -7.87
C PRO A 52 -11.93 -20.40 -7.90
N LEU A 53 -12.78 -20.57 -8.92
CA LEU A 53 -13.53 -21.80 -9.14
C LEU A 53 -12.56 -22.97 -9.37
N TYR A 54 -12.81 -24.12 -8.76
CA TYR A 54 -11.94 -25.30 -8.86
C TYR A 54 -12.06 -26.04 -10.20
N GLY A 55 -12.90 -25.55 -11.12
CA GLY A 55 -13.10 -26.11 -12.45
C GLY A 55 -13.73 -27.51 -12.38
N ARG A 56 -13.31 -28.39 -13.30
CA ARG A 56 -13.82 -29.76 -13.43
C ARG A 56 -13.26 -30.76 -12.40
N LYS A 57 -12.33 -30.35 -11.53
CA LYS A 57 -11.70 -31.26 -10.55
C LYS A 57 -12.59 -31.45 -9.32
N GLY A 58 -12.78 -32.69 -8.89
CA GLY A 58 -13.48 -33.01 -7.65
C GLY A 58 -12.81 -32.41 -6.40
N ARG A 59 -13.60 -32.01 -5.41
CA ARG A 59 -13.15 -31.53 -4.11
C ARG A 59 -14.00 -32.14 -3.00
N LYS A 60 -13.38 -32.46 -1.86
CA LYS A 60 -14.12 -32.80 -0.64
C LYS A 60 -15.06 -31.64 -0.26
N PRO A 61 -16.26 -31.89 0.29
CA PRO A 61 -17.22 -30.84 0.66
C PRO A 61 -16.61 -29.73 1.52
N SER A 62 -15.74 -30.09 2.47
CA SER A 62 -15.03 -29.14 3.35
C SER A 62 -14.08 -28.17 2.62
N LYS A 63 -13.69 -28.46 1.38
CA LYS A 63 -12.80 -27.62 0.56
C LYS A 63 -13.50 -26.97 -0.63
N ALA A 64 -14.79 -27.26 -0.84
CA ALA A 64 -15.59 -26.77 -1.96
C ALA A 64 -16.04 -25.30 -1.81
N GLY A 65 -15.98 -24.72 -0.60
CA GLY A 65 -16.39 -23.34 -0.35
C GLY A 65 -15.65 -22.32 -1.23
N LEU A 66 -16.40 -21.40 -1.86
CA LEU A 66 -15.89 -20.35 -2.75
C LEU A 66 -16.03 -18.93 -2.19
N VAL A 67 -17.14 -18.68 -1.48
CA VAL A 67 -17.55 -17.36 -0.95
C VAL A 67 -17.29 -17.32 0.56
N LYS A 68 -17.30 -16.12 1.17
CA LYS A 68 -17.07 -15.87 2.61
C LYS A 68 -15.64 -16.13 3.12
N PHE A 69 -14.62 -15.96 2.26
CA PHE A 69 -13.23 -15.98 2.72
C PHE A 69 -12.71 -14.58 2.96
N THR A 70 -11.91 -14.39 4.01
CA THR A 70 -11.17 -13.16 4.24
C THR A 70 -9.74 -13.30 3.73
N PRO A 71 -9.14 -12.24 3.15
CA PRO A 71 -7.72 -12.26 2.84
C PRO A 71 -6.91 -12.30 4.15
N ARG A 72 -5.87 -13.14 4.20
CA ARG A 72 -4.93 -13.17 5.34
C ARG A 72 -4.16 -11.85 5.48
N LYS A 73 -3.91 -11.14 4.38
CA LYS A 73 -3.27 -9.82 4.36
C LYS A 73 -4.31 -8.72 4.58
N SER A 74 -3.91 -7.66 5.28
CA SER A 74 -4.73 -6.45 5.42
C SER A 74 -4.90 -5.74 4.07
N LEU A 75 -6.02 -5.05 3.87
CA LEU A 75 -6.27 -4.27 2.65
C LEU A 75 -5.20 -3.19 2.41
N GLN A 76 -4.67 -2.63 3.50
CA GLN A 76 -3.57 -1.69 3.47
C GLN A 76 -2.30 -2.33 2.90
N TRP A 77 -1.89 -3.49 3.42
CA TRP A 77 -0.72 -4.20 2.91
C TRP A 77 -0.91 -4.64 1.44
N ILE A 78 -2.10 -5.12 1.08
CA ILE A 78 -2.42 -5.46 -0.33
C ILE A 78 -2.25 -4.24 -1.24
N LEU A 79 -2.64 -3.04 -0.80
CA LEU A 79 -2.45 -1.82 -1.58
C LEU A 79 -0.96 -1.48 -1.70
N GLU A 80 -0.20 -1.53 -0.61
CA GLU A 80 1.25 -1.28 -0.62
C GLU A 80 1.97 -2.20 -1.61
N GLU A 81 1.64 -3.50 -1.63
CA GLU A 81 2.21 -4.45 -2.59
C GLU A 81 1.88 -4.10 -4.04
N ARG A 82 0.64 -3.67 -4.30
CA ARG A 82 0.23 -3.27 -5.66
C ARG A 82 0.93 -2.00 -6.11
N VAL A 83 1.13 -1.03 -5.20
CA VAL A 83 1.88 0.20 -5.48
C VAL A 83 3.33 -0.12 -5.79
N GLN A 84 3.99 -0.96 -4.98
CA GLN A 84 5.38 -1.39 -5.22
C GLN A 84 5.57 -2.09 -6.56
N LYS A 85 4.57 -2.88 -7.00
CA LYS A 85 4.62 -3.55 -8.31
C LYS A 85 4.51 -2.56 -9.47
N LYS A 86 3.78 -1.44 -9.29
CA LYS A 86 3.64 -0.39 -10.31
C LYS A 86 4.87 0.52 -10.36
N TYR A 87 5.42 0.89 -9.21
CA TYR A 87 6.57 1.79 -9.09
C TYR A 87 7.79 0.99 -8.65
N THR A 88 8.49 0.39 -9.62
CA THR A 88 9.58 -0.57 -9.38
C THR A 88 10.90 0.08 -8.98
N ASN A 89 11.09 1.34 -9.34
CA ASN A 89 12.27 2.15 -9.03
C ASN A 89 12.22 2.78 -7.63
N LEU A 90 11.05 2.77 -6.98
CA LEU A 90 10.83 3.34 -5.66
C LEU A 90 10.64 2.23 -4.61
N GLU A 91 10.89 2.55 -3.35
CA GLU A 91 10.67 1.63 -2.23
C GLU A 91 9.54 2.13 -1.32
N VAL A 92 8.61 1.23 -0.98
CA VAL A 92 7.53 1.56 -0.03
C VAL A 92 8.10 1.72 1.38
N PHE A 93 7.90 2.90 1.97
CA PHE A 93 8.25 3.19 3.35
C PHE A 93 7.13 2.73 4.31
N GLY A 94 5.90 3.09 3.97
CA GLY A 94 4.69 2.78 4.73
C GLY A 94 3.47 3.48 4.15
N SER A 95 2.33 3.35 4.80
CA SER A 95 1.09 3.96 4.32
C SER A 95 0.15 4.32 5.47
N TYR A 96 -0.87 5.13 5.18
CA TYR A 96 -1.93 5.47 6.13
C TYR A 96 -3.30 5.63 5.46
N PRO A 97 -4.40 5.34 6.18
CA PRO A 97 -5.75 5.52 5.65
C PRO A 97 -6.13 7.00 5.58
N VAL A 98 -6.84 7.35 4.51
CA VAL A 98 -7.26 8.74 4.25
C VAL A 98 -8.77 8.86 4.10
N GLY A 99 -9.42 7.88 3.48
CA GLY A 99 -10.86 7.92 3.26
C GLY A 99 -11.41 6.56 2.91
N GLU A 100 -12.74 6.46 3.00
CA GLU A 100 -13.48 5.23 2.81
C GLU A 100 -14.86 5.56 2.27
N ASP A 101 -15.35 4.77 1.32
CA ASP A 101 -16.74 4.78 0.88
C ASP A 101 -17.32 3.36 0.96
N GLY A 102 -18.54 3.12 0.45
CA GLY A 102 -19.15 1.78 0.51
C GLY A 102 -18.37 0.70 -0.25
N ARG A 103 -17.64 1.06 -1.33
CA ARG A 103 -17.01 0.10 -2.25
C ARG A 103 -15.49 0.03 -2.10
N HIS A 104 -14.84 1.11 -1.68
CA HIS A 104 -13.40 1.27 -1.67
C HIS A 104 -12.88 1.90 -0.37
N LYS A 105 -11.62 1.59 -0.06
CA LYS A 105 -10.81 2.31 0.92
C LYS A 105 -9.64 2.98 0.19
N TRP A 106 -9.31 4.20 0.60
CA TRP A 106 -8.18 4.98 0.09
C TRP A 106 -7.09 5.07 1.14
N PHE A 107 -5.87 4.85 0.69
CA PHE A 107 -4.67 5.03 1.49
C PHE A 107 -3.68 5.91 0.71
N GLU A 108 -2.86 6.64 1.45
CA GLU A 108 -1.69 7.30 0.92
C GLU A 108 -0.46 6.47 1.30
N VAL A 109 0.26 6.03 0.27
CA VAL A 109 1.49 5.26 0.39
C VAL A 109 2.65 6.22 0.23
N ILE A 110 3.53 6.23 1.23
CA ILE A 110 4.77 6.98 1.20
C ILE A 110 5.82 6.07 0.57
N MET A 111 6.36 6.51 -0.55
CA MET A 111 7.47 5.87 -1.25
C MET A 111 8.71 6.75 -1.16
N VAL A 112 9.86 6.11 -1.24
CA VAL A 112 11.18 6.77 -1.24
C VAL A 112 11.95 6.30 -2.46
N ASP A 113 12.59 7.24 -3.15
CA ASP A 113 13.55 6.95 -4.21
C ASP A 113 14.93 6.66 -3.60
N PRO A 114 15.41 5.40 -3.64
CA PRO A 114 16.71 5.05 -3.09
C PRO A 114 17.90 5.60 -3.90
N ASN A 115 17.68 5.95 -5.18
CA ASN A 115 18.73 6.45 -6.06
C ASN A 115 18.96 7.96 -5.90
N ASN A 116 18.03 8.68 -5.28
CA ASN A 116 18.12 10.12 -5.11
C ASN A 116 19.29 10.50 -4.17
N PRO A 117 20.19 11.44 -4.57
CA PRO A 117 21.33 11.87 -3.76
C PRO A 117 20.95 12.41 -2.37
N VAL A 118 19.82 13.10 -2.24
CA VAL A 118 19.31 13.67 -0.99
C VAL A 118 18.88 12.58 -0.01
N ILE A 119 18.42 11.42 -0.51
CA ILE A 119 18.11 10.25 0.32
C ILE A 119 19.40 9.54 0.72
N ARG A 120 20.35 9.35 -0.20
CA ARG A 120 21.62 8.67 0.05
C ARG A 120 22.51 9.41 1.07
N LYS A 121 22.46 10.75 1.07
CA LYS A 121 23.20 11.59 2.03
C LYS A 121 22.53 11.69 3.41
N ASP A 122 21.21 11.47 3.53
CA ASP A 122 20.51 11.59 4.82
C ASP A 122 20.79 10.39 5.73
N LYS A 123 21.52 10.62 6.83
CA LYS A 123 21.86 9.62 7.85
C LYS A 123 20.64 8.87 8.41
N LYS A 124 19.44 9.50 8.49
CA LYS A 124 18.22 8.88 9.02
C LYS A 124 17.49 8.01 8.00
N MET A 125 17.70 8.23 6.70
CA MET A 125 16.97 7.54 5.63
C MET A 125 17.85 6.63 4.78
N LYS A 126 19.18 6.78 4.84
CA LYS A 126 20.16 6.02 4.06
C LYS A 126 19.95 4.50 4.12
N TRP A 127 19.51 3.97 5.26
CA TRP A 127 19.24 2.53 5.42
C TRP A 127 18.30 1.96 4.34
N ILE A 128 17.33 2.74 3.84
CA ILE A 128 16.39 2.23 2.82
C ILE A 128 17.04 2.00 1.45
N THR A 129 18.24 2.56 1.24
CA THR A 129 19.02 2.40 0.00
C THR A 129 19.82 1.10 -0.03
N GLU A 130 19.94 0.41 1.11
CA GLU A 130 20.72 -0.82 1.21
C GLU A 130 20.01 -2.01 0.54
N LYS A 131 20.79 -2.96 0.03
CA LYS A 131 20.29 -4.07 -0.81
C LYS A 131 19.22 -4.90 -0.09
N GLN A 132 19.34 -5.13 1.21
CA GLN A 132 18.39 -5.92 1.98
C GLN A 132 17.03 -5.25 2.17
N HIS A 133 16.89 -3.96 1.87
CA HIS A 133 15.62 -3.22 1.96
C HIS A 133 14.86 -3.14 0.64
N LYS A 134 15.39 -3.73 -0.43
CA LYS A 134 14.70 -3.84 -1.72
C LYS A 134 13.37 -4.60 -1.62
N ARG A 135 12.32 -4.05 -2.22
CA ARG A 135 10.93 -4.55 -2.26
C ARG A 135 10.45 -5.07 -0.89
N ARG A 136 10.80 -4.37 0.19
CA ARG A 136 10.55 -4.79 1.58
C ARG A 136 9.09 -5.11 1.90
N VAL A 137 8.15 -4.44 1.21
CA VAL A 137 6.71 -4.67 1.37
C VAL A 137 6.29 -6.09 0.97
N LEU A 138 6.91 -6.67 -0.05
CA LEU A 138 6.56 -8.03 -0.53
C LEU A 138 6.92 -9.10 0.51
N ARG A 139 7.85 -8.79 1.40
CA ARG A 139 8.28 -9.62 2.54
C ARG A 139 7.55 -9.25 3.84
N GLY A 140 6.62 -8.30 3.80
CA GLY A 140 5.86 -7.87 4.98
C GLY A 140 6.70 -7.13 6.02
N LEU A 141 7.73 -6.38 5.60
CA LEU A 141 8.61 -5.60 6.47
C LEU A 141 8.14 -4.14 6.64
N THR A 142 7.02 -3.75 6.04
CA THR A 142 6.34 -2.47 6.32
C THR A 142 5.58 -2.56 7.65
N PRO A 143 5.25 -1.44 8.30
CA PRO A 143 4.46 -1.45 9.54
C PRO A 143 3.14 -2.25 9.39
N SER A 144 2.45 -2.09 8.25
CA SER A 144 1.21 -2.83 7.94
C SER A 144 1.43 -4.32 7.74
N GLY A 145 2.57 -4.72 7.15
CA GLY A 145 2.95 -6.12 7.01
C GLY A 145 3.32 -6.76 8.35
N LYS A 146 4.12 -6.07 9.17
CA LYS A 146 4.50 -6.53 10.51
C LYS A 146 3.28 -6.73 11.41
N LYS A 147 2.29 -5.82 11.34
CA LYS A 147 1.04 -5.93 12.12
C LYS A 147 0.21 -7.19 11.80
N VAL A 148 0.29 -7.72 10.59
CA VAL A 148 -0.45 -8.93 10.18
C VAL A 148 0.30 -10.21 10.55
N ARG A 149 1.62 -10.13 10.71
CA ARG A 149 2.50 -11.25 11.04
C ARG A 149 2.64 -11.48 12.55
N ARG A 150 2.54 -10.40 13.33
CA ARG A 150 2.43 -10.43 14.78
C ARG A 150 1.01 -10.82 15.16
#